data_AF-A0A4R6JFS2-F1
#
_entry.id   AF-A0A4R6JFS2-F1
#
_cell.length_a   1.000
_cell.length_b   1.000
_cell.length_c   1.000
_cell.angle_alpha   90.00
_cell.angle_beta   90.00
_cell.angle_gamma   90.00
#
_symmetry.space_group_name_H-M   'P 1'
#
loop_
_entity.id
_entity.type
_entity.pdbx_description
1 polymer ?
#
loop_
_entity_poly.entity_id
_entity_poly.type
_entity_poly.pdbx_seq_one_letter_code
_entity_poly.pdbx_strand_id
1 'polypeptide(L)'
;MPEPYGRDPNPVPGSRLDRLSQRQRARRRKLLGLALAIASVAAVAGLVAFGSDDGDGTATRATKPGGAGSKATSQTEHRTASAAIAAAVADCHKAWQLQGASRSAAKRSLAQWRVHIDAMNKLTAGKLTLDQAKQFWQQSRIGATANATAFRAAVRQYTSSPSRCQAPPETEGDDVRALVDCHDAEAAANKELDSASAAIATWETHIRHMEMLRAGQLVPTHALHLWLQNWRAGAAQVDAYDKATITTECSL
;
A
#
# COMPACT_ATOMS: atom_id res chain seq x y z
N MET A 1 -51.53 56.73 31.59
CA MET A 1 -51.38 55.63 32.57
C MET A 1 -50.18 54.79 32.13
N PRO A 2 -49.06 54.77 32.87
CA PRO A 2 -47.91 53.92 32.55
C PRO A 2 -47.93 52.61 33.34
N GLU A 3 -47.68 51.48 32.67
CA GLU A 3 -47.46 50.16 33.27
C GLU A 3 -46.07 50.07 33.95
N PRO A 4 -45.95 49.34 35.08
CA PRO A 4 -44.70 49.22 35.81
C PRO A 4 -43.80 48.09 35.27
N TYR A 5 -42.51 48.43 35.16
CA TYR A 5 -41.37 47.53 34.94
C TYR A 5 -41.33 46.38 35.97
N GLY A 6 -41.47 45.14 35.51
CA GLY A 6 -41.05 43.94 36.24
C GLY A 6 -39.54 43.71 36.08
N ARG A 7 -38.80 43.75 37.20
CA ARG A 7 -37.41 43.28 37.27
C ARG A 7 -37.39 41.77 37.42
N ASP A 8 -36.72 41.09 36.49
CA ASP A 8 -36.31 39.70 36.69
C ASP A 8 -35.24 39.60 37.80
N PRO A 9 -35.33 38.64 38.72
CA PRO A 9 -34.28 38.39 39.71
C PRO A 9 -33.06 37.74 39.06
N ASN A 10 -31.89 38.32 39.32
CA ASN A 10 -30.59 37.76 38.95
C ASN A 10 -30.43 36.31 39.47
N PRO A 11 -29.89 35.38 38.65
CA PRO A 11 -29.61 34.03 39.09
C PRO A 11 -28.51 34.00 40.15
N VAL A 12 -28.80 33.35 41.29
CA VAL A 12 -27.87 33.17 42.40
C VAL A 12 -26.66 32.31 41.95
N PRO A 13 -25.41 32.76 42.14
CA PRO A 13 -24.23 31.97 41.83
C PRO A 13 -24.18 30.71 42.69
N GLY A 14 -24.17 29.54 42.04
CA GLY A 14 -24.14 28.23 42.69
C GLY A 14 -23.06 28.09 43.77
N SER A 15 -23.44 27.41 44.85
CA SER A 15 -22.64 27.21 46.05
C SER A 15 -21.31 26.51 45.72
N ARG A 16 -20.26 26.73 46.54
CA ARG A 16 -18.95 26.07 46.35
C ARG A 16 -19.06 24.53 46.31
N LEU A 17 -20.08 23.97 46.97
CA LEU A 17 -20.30 22.53 47.03
C LEU A 17 -20.82 21.97 45.69
N ASP A 18 -21.65 22.73 44.96
CA ASP A 18 -22.13 22.34 43.63
C ASP A 18 -20.99 22.25 42.61
N ARG A 19 -20.00 23.16 42.72
CA ARG A 19 -18.81 23.18 41.86
C ARG A 19 -17.87 22.01 42.13
N LEU A 20 -17.79 21.50 43.37
CA LEU A 20 -16.97 20.32 43.70
C LEU A 20 -17.65 19.03 43.24
N SER A 21 -18.97 18.94 43.40
CA SER A 21 -19.82 17.84 42.88
C SER A 21 -19.69 17.68 41.36
N GLN A 22 -19.78 18.77 40.59
CA GLN A 22 -19.59 18.72 39.13
C GLN A 22 -18.17 18.29 38.73
N ARG A 23 -17.14 18.76 39.42
CA ARG A 23 -15.74 18.39 39.14
C ARG A 23 -15.45 16.92 39.45
N GLN A 24 -16.05 16.34 40.50
CA GLN A 24 -15.90 14.92 40.81
C GLN A 24 -16.62 14.01 39.81
N ARG A 25 -17.82 14.38 39.33
CA ARG A 25 -18.54 13.61 38.29
C ARG A 25 -17.79 13.62 36.95
N ALA A 26 -17.14 14.73 36.59
CA ALA A 26 -16.32 14.82 35.38
C ALA A 26 -15.05 13.95 35.45
N ARG A 27 -14.43 13.78 36.64
CA ARG A 27 -13.26 12.91 36.81
C ARG A 27 -13.59 11.42 36.80
N ARG A 28 -14.73 11.01 37.37
CA ARG A 28 -15.16 9.59 37.33
C ARG A 28 -15.53 9.10 35.93
N ARG A 29 -16.06 9.97 35.06
CA ARG A 29 -16.32 9.61 33.64
C ARG A 29 -15.05 9.42 32.81
N LYS A 30 -13.94 10.07 33.17
CA LYS A 30 -12.66 9.89 32.46
C LYS A 30 -11.94 8.58 32.80
N LEU A 31 -12.25 7.95 33.93
CA LEU A 31 -11.62 6.69 34.35
C LEU A 31 -12.39 5.43 33.94
N LEU A 32 -13.68 5.53 33.59
CA LEU A 32 -14.46 4.40 33.06
C LEU A 32 -14.51 4.32 31.52
N GLY A 33 -13.98 5.31 30.80
CA GLY A 33 -13.96 5.33 29.32
C GLY A 33 -12.73 4.69 28.68
N LEU A 34 -11.80 4.13 29.46
CA LEU A 34 -10.47 3.68 28.99
C LEU A 34 -10.26 2.16 29.06
N ALA A 35 -11.32 1.36 29.19
CA ALA A 35 -11.21 -0.08 29.46
C ALA A 35 -11.95 -0.99 28.45
N LEU A 36 -12.25 -0.54 27.23
CA LEU A 36 -12.99 -1.36 26.26
C LEU A 36 -12.54 -1.10 24.82
N ALA A 37 -11.28 -1.40 24.49
CA ALA A 37 -10.85 -1.46 23.08
C ALA A 37 -9.52 -2.22 22.85
N ILE A 38 -9.16 -3.28 23.59
CA ILE A 38 -7.95 -4.06 23.27
C ILE A 38 -8.20 -5.57 23.49
N ALA A 39 -8.73 -6.22 22.46
CA ALA A 39 -8.74 -7.67 22.21
C ALA A 39 -9.30 -7.80 20.77
N SER A 40 -8.71 -8.43 19.76
CA SER A 40 -7.71 -9.49 19.67
C SER A 40 -7.21 -9.52 18.21
N VAL A 41 -5.92 -9.72 17.93
CA VAL A 41 -5.45 -10.19 16.62
C VAL A 41 -4.41 -11.27 16.87
N ALA A 42 -4.80 -12.52 16.61
CA ALA A 42 -3.92 -13.68 16.63
C ALA A 42 -3.65 -14.16 15.21
N ALA A 43 -2.40 -14.56 15.00
CA ALA A 43 -1.69 -14.86 13.78
C ALA A 43 -2.33 -15.92 12.86
N VAL A 44 -2.15 -15.74 11.55
CA VAL A 44 -2.09 -16.84 10.58
C VAL A 44 -0.84 -16.65 9.71
N ALA A 45 0.21 -17.40 10.05
CA ALA A 45 1.26 -17.87 9.15
C ALA A 45 1.20 -19.39 9.31
N GLY A 46 1.10 -20.25 8.30
CA GLY A 46 1.66 -20.22 6.96
C GLY A 46 2.48 -21.51 6.86
N LEU A 47 2.08 -22.45 5.99
CA LEU A 47 2.90 -23.59 5.56
C LEU A 47 2.20 -24.28 4.38
N VAL A 48 2.73 -24.07 3.17
CA VAL A 48 2.52 -24.97 2.05
C VAL A 48 3.91 -25.35 1.56
N ALA A 49 4.34 -26.56 1.90
CA ALA A 49 5.53 -27.19 1.34
C ALA A 49 5.06 -28.03 0.15
N PHE A 50 5.52 -27.69 -1.06
CA PHE A 50 5.44 -28.58 -2.21
C PHE A 50 6.81 -29.20 -2.42
N GLY A 51 6.84 -30.54 -2.36
CA GLY A 51 7.96 -31.35 -2.81
C GLY A 51 7.82 -31.72 -4.29
N SER A 52 8.93 -32.14 -4.89
CA SER A 52 9.07 -33.01 -6.07
C SER A 52 10.58 -33.31 -6.18
N ASP A 53 11.02 -34.54 -5.90
CA ASP A 53 11.16 -35.70 -6.81
C ASP A 53 12.49 -35.69 -7.57
N ASP A 54 13.46 -36.44 -7.05
CA ASP A 54 14.75 -36.73 -7.67
C ASP A 54 14.57 -37.85 -8.71
N GLY A 55 14.59 -37.47 -9.99
CA GLY A 55 14.62 -38.40 -11.12
C GLY A 55 16.04 -38.59 -11.65
N ASP A 56 16.71 -39.66 -11.22
CA ASP A 56 18.01 -40.09 -11.74
C ASP A 56 17.83 -40.80 -13.10
N GLY A 57 18.39 -40.21 -14.16
CA GLY A 57 18.20 -40.62 -15.55
C GLY A 57 19.53 -40.75 -16.28
N THR A 58 20.11 -41.94 -16.23
CA THR A 58 21.30 -42.33 -17.00
C THR A 58 20.95 -42.52 -18.48
N ALA A 59 21.66 -41.84 -19.41
CA ALA A 59 21.66 -42.22 -20.84
C ALA A 59 22.96 -41.83 -21.58
N THR A 60 23.77 -42.86 -21.82
CA THR A 60 24.54 -43.22 -23.01
C THR A 60 25.06 -42.13 -23.97
N ARG A 61 26.38 -41.98 -23.94
CA ARG A 61 27.22 -41.24 -24.90
C ARG A 61 27.28 -41.96 -26.26
N ALA A 62 26.77 -41.32 -27.31
CA ALA A 62 26.97 -41.74 -28.70
C ALA A 62 27.88 -40.74 -29.43
N THR A 63 29.06 -41.21 -29.83
CA THR A 63 30.06 -40.47 -30.61
C THR A 63 29.68 -40.49 -32.10
N LYS A 64 29.60 -39.32 -32.75
CA LYS A 64 29.43 -39.19 -34.21
C LYS A 64 30.61 -38.41 -34.82
N PRO A 65 31.10 -38.77 -36.01
CA PRO A 65 32.35 -38.27 -36.57
C PRO A 65 32.17 -36.91 -37.28
N GLY A 66 33.29 -36.20 -37.38
CA GLY A 66 33.38 -34.81 -37.80
C GLY A 66 32.93 -34.54 -39.23
N GLY A 67 32.16 -33.46 -39.38
CA GLY A 67 31.93 -32.75 -40.62
C GLY A 67 32.68 -31.43 -40.61
N ALA A 68 33.74 -31.33 -41.42
CA ALA A 68 34.41 -30.07 -41.73
C ALA A 68 33.50 -29.27 -42.68
N GLY A 69 32.70 -28.36 -42.12
CA GLY A 69 31.83 -27.46 -42.90
C GLY A 69 31.04 -26.41 -42.10
N SER A 70 30.93 -26.50 -40.77
CA SER A 70 29.93 -25.75 -39.99
C SER A 70 30.33 -24.40 -39.37
N LYS A 71 31.52 -23.84 -39.63
CA LYS A 71 31.96 -22.61 -38.91
C LYS A 71 31.21 -21.33 -39.32
N ALA A 72 30.65 -21.26 -40.53
CA ALA A 72 29.93 -20.05 -40.99
C ALA A 72 28.47 -19.99 -40.50
N THR A 73 27.81 -21.15 -40.33
CA THR A 73 26.39 -21.22 -39.92
C THR A 73 26.23 -20.93 -38.42
N SER A 74 27.07 -21.52 -37.56
CA SER A 74 26.98 -21.31 -36.10
C SER A 74 27.29 -19.88 -35.66
N GLN A 75 28.13 -19.13 -36.38
CA GLN A 75 28.38 -17.72 -36.06
C GLN A 75 27.18 -16.82 -36.39
N THR A 76 26.41 -17.16 -37.42
CA THR A 76 25.22 -16.39 -37.82
C THR A 76 24.05 -16.66 -36.85
N GLU A 77 23.87 -17.92 -36.45
CA GLU A 77 22.87 -18.31 -35.44
C GLU A 77 23.15 -17.65 -34.08
N HIS A 78 24.40 -17.68 -33.61
CA HIS A 78 24.78 -17.08 -32.33
C HIS A 78 24.58 -15.55 -32.29
N ARG A 79 24.93 -14.85 -33.37
CA ARG A 79 24.67 -13.39 -33.49
C ARG A 79 23.18 -13.07 -33.49
N THR A 80 22.37 -13.91 -34.13
CA THR A 80 20.91 -13.73 -34.18
C THR A 80 20.29 -13.96 -32.80
N ALA A 81 20.74 -14.97 -32.07
CA ALA A 81 20.30 -15.25 -30.71
C ALA A 81 20.66 -14.11 -29.73
N SER A 82 21.90 -13.62 -29.77
CA SER A 82 22.34 -12.50 -28.92
C SER A 82 21.57 -11.21 -29.24
N ALA A 83 21.31 -10.91 -30.53
CA ALA A 83 20.48 -9.77 -30.93
C ALA A 83 19.02 -9.89 -30.44
N ALA A 84 18.45 -11.10 -30.44
CA ALA A 84 17.11 -11.34 -29.92
C ALA A 84 17.05 -11.13 -28.39
N ILE A 85 18.07 -11.60 -27.64
CA ILE A 85 18.15 -11.39 -26.19
C ILE A 85 18.30 -9.90 -25.87
N ALA A 86 19.17 -9.18 -26.57
CA ALA A 86 19.35 -7.74 -26.38
C ALA A 86 18.03 -6.96 -26.62
N ALA A 87 17.26 -7.35 -27.65
CA ALA A 87 15.94 -6.77 -27.89
C ALA A 87 14.96 -7.08 -26.74
N ALA A 88 14.95 -8.31 -26.23
CA ALA A 88 14.12 -8.71 -25.09
C ALA A 88 14.48 -7.91 -23.81
N VAL A 89 15.77 -7.71 -23.53
CA VAL A 89 16.24 -6.87 -22.41
C VAL A 89 15.72 -5.44 -22.56
N ALA A 90 15.81 -4.86 -23.76
CA ALA A 90 15.31 -3.51 -24.03
C ALA A 90 13.79 -3.39 -23.83
N ASP A 91 13.02 -4.41 -24.23
CA ASP A 91 11.57 -4.45 -24.01
C ASP A 91 11.21 -4.58 -22.53
N CYS A 92 11.95 -5.40 -21.78
CA CYS A 92 11.78 -5.52 -20.33
C CYS A 92 12.12 -4.21 -19.60
N HIS A 93 13.22 -3.57 -19.98
CA HIS A 93 13.58 -2.26 -19.45
C HIS A 93 12.49 -1.21 -19.75
N LYS A 94 11.94 -1.20 -20.97
CA LYS A 94 10.83 -0.32 -21.33
C LYS A 94 9.58 -0.60 -20.49
N ALA A 95 9.21 -1.87 -20.29
CA ALA A 95 8.09 -2.26 -19.44
C ALA A 95 8.29 -1.79 -17.99
N TRP A 96 9.48 -1.99 -17.43
CA TRP A 96 9.86 -1.52 -16.10
C TRP A 96 9.79 0.00 -15.96
N GLN A 97 10.32 0.76 -16.93
CA GLN A 97 10.25 2.22 -16.94
C GLN A 97 8.81 2.75 -16.96
N LEU A 98 7.90 2.09 -17.70
CA LEU A 98 6.48 2.46 -17.73
C LEU A 98 5.79 2.31 -16.36
N GLN A 99 6.29 1.43 -15.49
CA GLN A 99 5.79 1.29 -14.11
C GLN A 99 6.24 2.45 -13.20
N GLY A 100 7.29 3.20 -13.56
CA GLY A 100 7.90 4.24 -12.73
C GLY A 100 6.92 5.33 -12.30
N ALA A 101 6.04 5.79 -13.21
CA ALA A 101 5.00 6.78 -12.90
C ALA A 101 3.99 6.25 -11.86
N SER A 102 3.57 4.99 -12.01
CA SER A 102 2.65 4.31 -11.09
C SER A 102 3.27 4.15 -9.70
N ARG A 103 4.53 3.69 -9.63
CA ARG A 103 5.26 3.52 -8.36
C ARG A 103 5.48 4.85 -7.65
N SER A 104 5.85 5.89 -8.38
CA SER A 104 6.01 7.25 -7.83
C SER A 104 4.70 7.81 -7.28
N ALA A 105 3.57 7.63 -8.00
CA ALA A 105 2.26 8.04 -7.53
C ALA A 105 1.78 7.22 -6.31
N ALA A 106 2.04 5.91 -6.30
CA ALA A 106 1.75 5.03 -5.16
C ALA A 106 2.46 5.53 -3.90
N LYS A 107 3.77 5.79 -3.99
CA LYS A 107 4.60 6.28 -2.88
C LYS A 107 4.01 7.54 -2.26
N ARG A 108 3.58 8.52 -3.08
CA ARG A 108 2.95 9.76 -2.58
C ARG A 108 1.64 9.51 -1.85
N SER A 109 0.74 8.72 -2.45
CA SER A 109 -0.57 8.40 -1.86
C SER A 109 -0.41 7.63 -0.54
N LEU A 110 0.46 6.62 -0.52
CA LEU A 110 0.71 5.78 0.65
C LEU A 110 1.49 6.51 1.75
N ALA A 111 2.32 7.50 1.42
CA ALA A 111 2.96 8.34 2.43
C ALA A 111 1.91 9.10 3.27
N GLN A 112 0.86 9.63 2.63
CA GLN A 112 -0.24 10.28 3.35
C GLN A 112 -1.04 9.28 4.18
N TRP A 113 -1.30 8.10 3.62
CA TRP A 113 -2.03 7.06 4.34
C TRP A 113 -1.27 6.58 5.58
N ARG A 114 0.06 6.41 5.49
CA ARG A 114 0.94 6.11 6.63
C ARG A 114 0.82 7.13 7.75
N VAL A 115 0.87 8.43 7.44
CA VAL A 115 0.72 9.50 8.45
C VAL A 115 -0.63 9.37 9.16
N HIS A 116 -1.70 9.09 8.42
CA HIS A 116 -3.03 8.93 9.00
C HIS A 116 -3.13 7.70 9.92
N ILE A 117 -2.63 6.54 9.46
CA ILE A 117 -2.59 5.30 10.24
C ILE A 117 -1.73 5.48 11.50
N ASP A 118 -0.56 6.09 11.38
CA ASP A 118 0.35 6.31 12.51
C ASP A 118 -0.26 7.22 13.57
N ALA A 119 -0.99 8.26 13.17
CA ALA A 119 -1.74 9.10 14.11
C ALA A 119 -2.80 8.29 14.88
N MET A 120 -3.49 7.36 14.22
CA MET A 120 -4.44 6.47 14.89
C MET A 120 -3.74 5.46 15.82
N ASN A 121 -2.64 4.85 15.39
CA ASN A 121 -1.82 3.96 16.20
C ASN A 121 -1.34 4.68 17.47
N LYS A 122 -0.76 5.87 17.33
CA LYS A 122 -0.29 6.69 18.46
C LYS A 122 -1.41 7.15 19.38
N LEU A 123 -2.58 7.51 18.84
CA LEU A 123 -3.75 7.84 19.65
C LEU A 123 -4.19 6.65 20.50
N THR A 124 -4.33 5.46 19.90
CA THR A 124 -4.76 4.25 20.63
C THR A 124 -3.73 3.77 21.66
N ALA A 125 -2.44 4.01 21.41
CA ALA A 125 -1.37 3.75 22.35
C ALA A 125 -1.23 4.83 23.45
N GLY A 126 -2.09 5.85 23.48
CA GLY A 126 -2.02 6.95 24.46
C GLY A 126 -0.84 7.91 24.25
N LYS A 127 -0.16 7.84 23.09
CA LYS A 127 0.99 8.68 22.73
C LYS A 127 0.60 10.02 22.09
N LEU A 128 -0.65 10.15 21.64
CA LEU A 128 -1.22 11.41 21.16
C LEU A 128 -2.55 11.68 21.88
N THR A 129 -2.83 12.95 22.10
CA THR A 129 -4.19 13.40 22.43
C THR A 129 -5.07 13.36 21.18
N LEU A 130 -6.40 13.34 21.38
CA LEU A 130 -7.35 13.40 20.27
C LEU A 130 -7.17 14.66 19.40
N ASP A 131 -6.88 15.81 20.01
CA ASP A 131 -6.74 17.06 19.27
C ASP A 131 -5.45 17.09 18.43
N GLN A 132 -4.37 16.49 18.92
CA GLN A 132 -3.17 16.28 18.11
C GLN A 132 -3.43 15.30 16.95
N ALA A 133 -4.12 14.17 17.21
CA ALA A 133 -4.46 13.21 16.16
C ALA A 133 -5.30 13.85 15.05
N LYS A 134 -6.28 14.70 15.41
CA LYS A 134 -7.07 15.47 14.44
C LYS A 134 -6.22 16.36 13.52
N GLN A 135 -5.17 16.98 14.03
CA GLN A 135 -4.27 17.81 13.21
C GLN A 135 -3.55 16.95 12.15
N PHE A 136 -3.02 15.79 12.53
CA PHE A 136 -2.42 14.85 11.59
C PHE A 136 -3.44 14.32 10.56
N TRP A 137 -4.64 13.98 10.99
CA TRP A 137 -5.71 13.54 10.10
C TRP A 137 -6.17 14.63 9.13
N GLN A 138 -6.25 15.88 9.58
CA GLN A 138 -6.54 17.03 8.69
C GLN A 138 -5.44 17.21 7.65
N GLN A 139 -4.17 17.18 8.07
CA GLN A 139 -3.04 17.36 7.18
C GLN A 139 -2.94 16.24 6.12
N SER A 140 -3.07 14.98 6.55
CA SER A 140 -2.99 13.81 5.67
C SER A 140 -4.12 13.74 4.62
N ARG A 141 -5.24 14.44 4.83
CA ARG A 141 -6.34 14.52 3.86
C ARG A 141 -6.08 15.48 2.70
N ILE A 142 -5.23 16.50 2.91
CA ILE A 142 -4.99 17.53 1.91
C ILE A 142 -4.36 16.89 0.67
N GLY A 143 -5.07 16.94 -0.47
CA GLY A 143 -4.61 16.34 -1.72
C GLY A 143 -4.71 14.81 -1.78
N ALA A 144 -5.26 14.13 -0.76
CA ALA A 144 -5.33 12.66 -0.72
C ALA A 144 -6.11 12.06 -1.90
N THR A 145 -7.28 12.63 -2.22
CA THR A 145 -8.07 12.23 -3.40
C THR A 145 -7.30 12.42 -4.71
N ALA A 146 -6.58 13.53 -4.84
CA ALA A 146 -5.80 13.83 -6.05
C ALA A 146 -4.65 12.83 -6.22
N ASN A 147 -3.92 12.51 -5.15
CA ASN A 147 -2.84 11.53 -5.17
C ASN A 147 -3.33 10.11 -5.50
N ALA A 148 -4.46 9.68 -4.92
CA ALA A 148 -5.08 8.40 -5.25
C ALA A 148 -5.53 8.36 -6.73
N THR A 149 -6.15 9.44 -7.22
CA THR A 149 -6.56 9.57 -8.61
C THR A 149 -5.37 9.52 -9.57
N ALA A 150 -4.27 10.21 -9.24
CA ALA A 150 -3.04 10.19 -10.02
C ALA A 150 -2.44 8.78 -10.11
N PHE A 151 -2.45 8.03 -9.00
CA PHE A 151 -2.05 6.62 -9.01
C PHE A 151 -2.93 5.78 -9.94
N ARG A 152 -4.27 5.89 -9.84
CA ARG A 152 -5.18 5.16 -10.72
C ARG A 152 -4.97 5.49 -12.19
N ALA A 153 -4.70 6.75 -12.52
CA ALA A 153 -4.40 7.18 -13.88
C ALA A 153 -3.10 6.57 -14.40
N ALA A 154 -2.03 6.61 -13.60
CA ALA A 154 -0.74 6.02 -13.96
C ALA A 154 -0.84 4.50 -14.15
N VAL A 155 -1.55 3.79 -13.26
CA VAL A 155 -1.77 2.34 -13.40
C VAL A 155 -2.52 2.02 -14.69
N ARG A 156 -3.58 2.77 -15.03
CA ARG A 156 -4.31 2.58 -16.30
C ARG A 156 -3.41 2.81 -17.51
N GLN A 157 -2.57 3.83 -17.49
CA GLN A 157 -1.63 4.09 -18.57
C GLN A 157 -0.66 2.92 -18.75
N TYR A 158 -0.08 2.43 -17.65
CA TYR A 158 0.80 1.27 -17.65
C TYR A 158 0.10 0.01 -18.19
N THR A 159 -1.07 -0.35 -17.65
CA THR A 159 -1.77 -1.58 -18.05
C THR A 159 -2.28 -1.55 -19.49
N SER A 160 -2.59 -0.35 -20.01
CA SER A 160 -2.99 -0.16 -21.42
C SER A 160 -1.83 -0.24 -22.42
N SER A 161 -0.58 -0.15 -21.96
CA SER A 161 0.59 -0.27 -22.84
C SER A 161 0.65 -1.68 -23.44
N PRO A 162 1.03 -1.86 -24.71
CA PRO A 162 1.30 -3.18 -25.28
C PRO A 162 2.69 -3.73 -24.88
N SER A 163 3.59 -2.89 -24.35
CA SER A 163 4.93 -3.33 -23.96
C SER A 163 4.87 -4.26 -22.76
N ARG A 164 5.48 -5.44 -22.89
CA ARG A 164 5.59 -6.46 -21.85
C ARG A 164 7.01 -7.02 -21.83
N CYS A 165 7.51 -7.32 -20.65
CA CYS A 165 8.71 -8.13 -20.52
C CYS A 165 8.38 -9.58 -20.86
N GLN A 166 9.14 -10.19 -21.77
CA GLN A 166 8.97 -11.61 -22.08
C GLN A 166 9.71 -12.46 -21.05
N ALA A 167 9.20 -13.66 -20.79
CA ALA A 167 9.89 -14.62 -19.93
C ALA A 167 11.26 -14.97 -20.56
N PRO A 168 12.34 -15.00 -19.75
CA PRO A 168 13.65 -15.42 -20.24
C PRO A 168 13.60 -16.88 -20.75
N PRO A 169 14.42 -17.22 -21.76
CA PRO A 169 14.58 -18.61 -22.18
C PRO A 169 15.24 -19.44 -21.06
N GLU A 170 15.00 -20.76 -21.04
CA GLU A 170 15.57 -21.69 -20.04
C GLU A 170 17.10 -21.89 -20.18
N THR A 171 17.72 -21.31 -21.20
CA THR A 171 19.15 -21.46 -21.51
C THR A 171 20.01 -20.52 -20.67
N GLU A 172 21.18 -20.97 -20.23
CA GLU A 172 22.12 -20.13 -19.47
C GLU A 172 23.04 -19.28 -20.37
N GLY A 173 23.47 -18.13 -19.86
CA GLY A 173 24.42 -17.21 -20.50
C GLY A 173 24.37 -15.82 -19.87
N ASP A 174 25.44 -15.02 -20.01
CA ASP A 174 25.49 -13.68 -19.41
C ASP A 174 24.42 -12.74 -20.01
N ASP A 175 24.18 -12.80 -21.32
CA ASP A 175 23.09 -12.07 -21.98
C ASP A 175 21.72 -12.46 -21.40
N VAL A 176 21.54 -13.75 -21.07
CA VAL A 176 20.29 -14.25 -20.47
C VAL A 176 20.17 -13.79 -19.01
N ARG A 177 21.27 -13.69 -18.26
CA ARG A 177 21.25 -13.17 -16.88
C ARG A 177 20.68 -11.76 -16.81
N ALA A 178 21.09 -10.86 -17.72
CA ALA A 178 20.54 -9.50 -17.78
C ALA A 178 19.03 -9.51 -18.05
N LEU A 179 18.55 -10.41 -18.92
CA LEU A 179 17.13 -10.59 -19.18
C LEU A 179 16.38 -11.11 -17.95
N VAL A 180 16.94 -12.10 -17.25
CA VAL A 180 16.38 -12.64 -15.99
C VAL A 180 16.27 -11.55 -14.94
N ASP A 181 17.33 -10.77 -14.70
CA ASP A 181 17.35 -9.69 -13.72
C ASP A 181 16.28 -8.62 -14.03
N CYS A 182 16.16 -8.23 -15.30
CA CYS A 182 15.15 -7.28 -15.74
C CYS A 182 13.72 -7.82 -15.64
N HIS A 183 13.52 -9.09 -15.98
CA HIS A 183 12.25 -9.78 -15.83
C HIS A 183 11.83 -9.85 -14.36
N ASP A 184 12.74 -10.22 -13.46
CA ASP A 184 12.47 -10.31 -12.04
C ASP A 184 12.19 -8.93 -11.42
N ALA A 185 12.91 -7.88 -11.85
CA ALA A 185 12.64 -6.51 -11.44
C ALA A 185 11.26 -6.01 -11.87
N GLU A 186 10.83 -6.33 -13.10
CA GLU A 186 9.49 -6.01 -13.62
C GLU A 186 8.39 -6.76 -12.84
N ALA A 187 8.58 -8.05 -12.60
CA ALA A 187 7.63 -8.89 -11.88
C ALA A 187 7.49 -8.43 -10.42
N ALA A 188 8.61 -8.09 -9.77
CA ALA A 188 8.61 -7.56 -8.42
C ALA A 188 7.93 -6.17 -8.36
N ALA A 189 8.13 -5.31 -9.36
CA ALA A 189 7.41 -4.03 -9.48
C ALA A 189 5.90 -4.22 -9.67
N ASN A 190 5.46 -5.23 -10.43
CA ASN A 190 4.03 -5.58 -10.53
C ASN A 190 3.44 -5.94 -9.16
N LYS A 191 4.15 -6.78 -8.39
CA LYS A 191 3.74 -7.14 -7.01
C LYS A 191 3.69 -5.93 -6.07
N GLU A 192 4.63 -4.98 -6.21
CA GLU A 192 4.60 -3.70 -5.50
C GLU A 192 3.31 -2.92 -5.84
N LEU A 193 2.99 -2.80 -7.14
CA LEU A 193 1.82 -2.07 -7.63
C LEU A 193 0.48 -2.72 -7.25
N ASP A 194 0.41 -4.04 -7.16
CA ASP A 194 -0.77 -4.77 -6.67
C ASP A 194 -0.99 -4.50 -5.18
N SER A 195 0.07 -4.57 -4.39
CA SER A 195 0.03 -4.26 -2.95
C SER A 195 -0.37 -2.79 -2.72
N ALA A 196 0.18 -1.88 -3.53
CA ALA A 196 -0.20 -0.47 -3.52
C ALA A 196 -1.67 -0.27 -3.89
N SER A 197 -2.16 -0.97 -4.90
CA SER A 197 -3.55 -0.86 -5.38
C SER A 197 -4.55 -1.26 -4.31
N ALA A 198 -4.27 -2.31 -3.54
CA ALA A 198 -5.09 -2.75 -2.42
C ALA A 198 -5.11 -1.69 -1.30
N ALA A 199 -3.94 -1.22 -0.86
CA ALA A 199 -3.82 -0.22 0.19
C ALA A 199 -4.49 1.12 -0.18
N ILE A 200 -4.29 1.58 -1.43
CA ILE A 200 -4.89 2.83 -1.93
C ILE A 200 -6.41 2.68 -2.09
N ALA A 201 -6.94 1.51 -2.46
CA ALA A 201 -8.39 1.30 -2.52
C ALA A 201 -9.06 1.48 -1.14
N THR A 202 -8.43 0.96 -0.09
CA THR A 202 -8.88 1.18 1.29
C THR A 202 -8.78 2.64 1.69
N TRP A 203 -7.68 3.32 1.30
CA TRP A 203 -7.52 4.74 1.56
C TRP A 203 -8.60 5.60 0.88
N GLU A 204 -8.87 5.36 -0.41
CA GLU A 204 -9.95 6.01 -1.16
C GLU A 204 -11.31 5.83 -0.48
N THR A 205 -11.59 4.60 -0.02
CA THR A 205 -12.83 4.28 0.69
C THR A 205 -12.93 5.02 2.02
N HIS A 206 -11.83 5.09 2.77
CA HIS A 206 -11.78 5.86 4.01
C HIS A 206 -11.99 7.37 3.77
N ILE A 207 -11.36 7.95 2.74
CA ILE A 207 -11.58 9.35 2.33
C ILE A 207 -13.06 9.60 2.03
N ARG A 208 -13.71 8.74 1.24
CA ARG A 208 -15.14 8.88 0.93
C ARG A 208 -15.99 8.88 2.20
N HIS A 209 -15.72 8.00 3.16
CA HIS A 209 -16.47 7.98 4.43
C HIS A 209 -16.27 9.26 5.25
N MET A 210 -15.07 9.85 5.23
CA MET A 210 -14.83 11.16 5.86
C MET A 210 -15.64 12.28 5.19
N GLU A 211 -15.74 12.26 3.87
CA GLU A 211 -16.54 13.24 3.12
C GLU A 211 -18.04 13.03 3.32
N MET A 212 -18.53 11.79 3.37
CA MET A 212 -19.93 11.48 3.68
C MET A 212 -20.32 11.98 5.09
N LEU A 213 -19.46 11.78 6.10
CA LEU A 213 -19.69 12.34 7.44
C LEU A 213 -19.75 13.87 7.39
N ARG A 214 -18.83 14.53 6.67
CA ARG A 214 -18.82 15.99 6.52
C ARG A 214 -20.08 16.51 5.81
N ALA A 215 -20.60 15.76 4.86
CA ALA A 215 -21.83 16.06 4.14
C ALA A 215 -23.12 15.71 4.91
N GLY A 216 -23.03 15.14 6.12
CA GLY A 216 -24.18 14.69 6.90
C GLY A 216 -24.84 13.42 6.37
N GLN A 217 -24.22 12.72 5.41
CA GLN A 217 -24.72 11.48 4.81
C GLN A 217 -24.38 10.23 5.64
N LEU A 218 -23.51 10.37 6.63
CA LEU A 218 -23.09 9.29 7.51
C LEU A 218 -23.17 9.76 8.96
N VAL A 219 -23.87 9.00 9.82
CA VAL A 219 -23.95 9.32 11.25
C VAL A 219 -22.60 9.06 11.94
N PRO A 220 -22.21 9.84 12.97
CA PRO A 220 -20.88 9.74 13.58
C PRO A 220 -20.52 8.34 14.10
N THR A 221 -21.46 7.62 14.71
CA THR A 221 -21.23 6.28 15.25
C THR A 221 -20.92 5.26 14.15
N HIS A 222 -21.62 5.35 13.02
CA HIS A 222 -21.38 4.51 11.86
C HIS A 222 -20.06 4.89 11.16
N ALA A 223 -19.77 6.18 11.04
CA ALA A 223 -18.48 6.66 10.51
C ALA A 223 -17.30 6.09 11.30
N LEU A 224 -17.36 6.13 12.64
CA LEU A 224 -16.32 5.56 13.50
C LEU A 224 -16.11 4.06 13.24
N HIS A 225 -17.17 3.28 13.09
CA HIS A 225 -17.06 1.85 12.79
C HIS A 225 -16.31 1.62 11.47
N LEU A 226 -16.73 2.30 10.39
CA LEU A 226 -16.12 2.17 9.07
C LEU A 226 -14.65 2.67 9.07
N TRP A 227 -14.35 3.72 9.83
CA TRP A 227 -12.98 4.22 9.98
C TRP A 227 -12.08 3.21 10.69
N LEU A 228 -12.56 2.59 11.78
CA LEU A 228 -11.81 1.54 12.49
C LEU A 228 -11.53 0.33 11.61
N GLN A 229 -12.51 -0.09 10.80
CA GLN A 229 -12.34 -1.17 9.84
C GLN A 229 -11.26 -0.84 8.80
N ASN A 230 -11.38 0.32 8.14
CA ASN A 230 -10.42 0.78 7.14
C ASN A 230 -9.02 1.00 7.72
N TRP A 231 -8.90 1.50 8.95
CA TRP A 231 -7.61 1.68 9.62
C TRP A 231 -6.88 0.35 9.81
N ARG A 232 -7.56 -0.67 10.35
CA ARG A 232 -6.96 -2.00 10.57
C ARG A 232 -6.55 -2.67 9.26
N ALA A 233 -7.44 -2.67 8.27
CA ALA A 233 -7.14 -3.23 6.95
C ALA A 233 -6.00 -2.44 6.28
N GLY A 234 -6.08 -1.11 6.32
CA GLY A 234 -5.09 -0.23 5.72
C GLY A 234 -3.71 -0.38 6.34
N ALA A 235 -3.60 -0.54 7.66
CA ALA A 235 -2.33 -0.80 8.34
C ALA A 235 -1.67 -2.07 7.80
N ALA A 236 -2.41 -3.19 7.78
CA ALA A 236 -1.88 -4.46 7.25
C ALA A 236 -1.49 -4.38 5.76
N GLN A 237 -2.26 -3.64 4.96
CA GLN A 237 -1.98 -3.47 3.52
C GLN A 237 -0.79 -2.56 3.25
N VAL A 238 -0.60 -1.52 4.06
CA VAL A 238 0.60 -0.67 4.00
C VAL A 238 1.84 -1.47 4.37
N ASP A 239 1.78 -2.30 5.42
CA ASP A 239 2.88 -3.21 5.76
C ASP A 239 3.18 -4.21 4.63
N ALA A 240 2.15 -4.71 3.94
CA ALA A 240 2.33 -5.58 2.77
C ALA A 240 2.99 -4.84 1.60
N TYR A 241 2.61 -3.59 1.33
CA TYR A 241 3.28 -2.74 0.35
C TYR A 241 4.74 -2.48 0.72
N ASP A 242 5.04 -2.21 1.99
CA ASP A 242 6.41 -1.98 2.47
C ASP A 242 7.29 -3.22 2.24
N LYS A 243 6.75 -4.43 2.48
CA LYS A 243 7.43 -5.69 2.18
C LYS A 243 7.59 -5.97 0.70
N ALA A 244 6.68 -5.45 -0.14
CA ALA A 244 6.73 -5.61 -1.59
C ALA A 244 7.55 -4.52 -2.30
N THR A 245 8.00 -3.49 -1.57
CA THR A 245 8.77 -2.38 -2.16
C THR A 245 10.10 -2.89 -2.67
N ILE A 246 10.32 -2.77 -3.98
CA ILE A 246 11.53 -3.27 -4.62
C ILE A 246 12.68 -2.28 -4.47
N THR A 247 13.89 -2.82 -4.30
CA THR A 247 15.15 -2.06 -4.32
C THR A 247 16.03 -2.42 -5.53
N THR A 248 15.66 -3.47 -6.26
CA THR A 248 16.33 -3.93 -7.48
C THR A 248 15.90 -3.09 -8.68
N GLU A 249 16.85 -2.79 -9.56
CA GLU A 249 16.64 -2.07 -10.81
C GLU A 249 16.94 -2.98 -12.00
N CYS A 250 16.18 -2.83 -13.09
CA CYS A 250 16.57 -3.38 -14.39
C CYS A 250 17.62 -2.44 -14.98
N SER A 251 18.90 -2.77 -14.83
CA SER A 251 20.01 -2.01 -15.41
C SER A 251 20.35 -2.52 -16.81
N LEU A 252 20.68 -1.61 -17.72
CA LEU A 252 21.23 -1.92 -19.05
C LEU A 252 22.75 -2.10 -19.01
#